data_AF-A0A9X1WY46-F1
#
_entry.id   AF-A0A9X1WY46-F1
#
_cell.length_a   1.000
_cell.length_b   1.000
_cell.length_c   1.000
_cell.angle_alpha   90.00
_cell.angle_beta   90.00
_cell.angle_gamma   90.00
#
_symmetry.space_group_name_H-M   'P 1'
#
loop_
_entity.id
_entity.type
_entity.pdbx_description
1 polymer ?
#
loop_
_entity_poly.entity_id
_entity_poly.type
_entity_poly.pdbx_seq_one_letter_code
_entity_poly.pdbx_strand_id
1 'polypeptide(L)'
;MKLSTLIIIFCLIVAAFLLTWFAKSYFSEKVFYLNTHMYKKGSEQDNLLIYHTFSGPSIEVHVLDQDRKVIINNEEYSIQHTADSNSQTYQVTYPSGHRYKVEDQSGYLLSFDEKGELFIPGVIVYSGNWRILQPGEEEYVPSSLVTAAYADYHYKRGNVELFILSFVLLIYGWCGFRYEKFQNFMFLISLRSVWVNDPEPSDFYYFMCKVGGVLTMIGAFILAISSLELDIFQ
;
A
#
# COMPACT_ATOMS: atom_id res chain seq x y z
N MET A 1 16.92 40.29 5.60
CA MET A 1 15.79 39.33 5.47
C MET A 1 14.73 39.72 6.48
N LYS A 2 13.43 39.82 6.12
CA LYS A 2 12.38 40.18 7.09
C LYS A 2 12.19 39.03 8.09
N LEU A 3 11.92 39.34 9.36
CA LEU A 3 11.66 38.33 10.41
C LEU A 3 10.55 37.34 10.00
N SER A 4 9.52 37.83 9.30
CA SER A 4 8.46 37.00 8.74
C SER A 4 8.97 35.97 7.72
N THR A 5 9.96 36.31 6.90
CA THR A 5 10.57 35.39 5.93
C THR A 5 11.36 34.29 6.65
N LEU A 6 12.09 34.63 7.72
CA LEU A 6 12.80 33.65 8.54
C LEU A 6 11.86 32.63 9.18
N ILE A 7 10.74 33.10 9.76
CA ILE A 7 9.73 32.23 10.38
C ILE A 7 9.12 31.28 9.35
N ILE A 8 8.76 31.76 8.16
CA ILE A 8 8.20 30.92 7.09
C ILE A 8 9.20 29.84 6.66
N ILE A 9 10.47 30.19 6.45
CA ILE A 9 11.50 29.22 6.08
C ILE A 9 11.67 28.16 7.18
N PHE A 10 11.70 28.59 8.45
CA PHE A 10 11.80 27.66 9.57
C PHE A 10 10.61 26.70 9.64
N CYS A 11 9.37 27.20 9.49
CA CYS A 11 8.18 26.35 9.46
C CYS A 11 8.20 25.33 8.31
N LEU A 12 8.69 25.74 7.12
CA LEU A 12 8.83 24.84 5.98
C LEU A 12 9.87 23.74 6.23
N ILE A 13 11.00 24.07 6.85
CA ILE A 13 12.03 23.08 7.21
C ILE A 13 11.48 22.08 8.24
N VAL A 14 10.79 22.55 9.27
CA VAL A 14 10.18 21.68 10.29
C VAL A 14 9.11 20.78 9.65
N ALA A 15 8.26 21.32 8.78
CA ALA A 15 7.25 20.54 8.07
C ALA A 15 7.90 19.46 7.18
N ALA A 16 8.95 19.80 6.43
CA ALA A 16 9.68 18.83 5.61
C ALA A 16 10.34 17.73 6.45
N PHE A 17 10.90 18.07 7.61
CA PHE A 17 11.45 17.10 8.54
C PHE A 17 10.37 16.15 9.09
N LEU A 18 9.23 16.68 9.52
CA LEU A 18 8.12 15.85 10.02
C LEU A 18 7.55 14.93 8.93
N LEU A 19 7.41 15.43 7.70
CA LEU A 19 6.92 14.65 6.57
C LEU A 19 7.88 13.53 6.18
N THR A 20 9.18 13.80 6.14
CA THR A 20 10.20 12.78 5.83
C THR A 20 10.30 11.74 6.94
N TRP A 21 10.23 12.17 8.20
CA TRP A 21 10.17 11.27 9.35
C TRP A 21 8.94 10.36 9.28
N PHE A 22 7.76 10.94 9.06
CA PHE A 22 6.51 10.21 8.90
C PHE A 22 6.58 9.21 7.73
N ALA A 23 7.00 9.67 6.55
CA ALA A 23 7.10 8.81 5.38
C ALA A 23 8.06 7.63 5.62
N LYS A 24 9.22 7.89 6.22
CA LYS A 24 10.16 6.82 6.57
C LYS A 24 9.52 5.83 7.54
N SER A 25 8.85 6.31 8.58
CA SER A 25 8.22 5.44 9.58
C SER A 25 7.06 4.61 9.00
N TYR A 26 6.24 5.21 8.14
CA TYR A 26 5.02 4.60 7.63
C TYR A 26 5.27 3.60 6.51
N PHE A 27 6.05 4.00 5.49
CA PHE A 27 6.25 3.20 4.29
C PHE A 27 7.39 2.18 4.41
N SER A 28 8.15 2.17 5.51
CA SER A 28 9.15 1.13 5.77
C SER A 28 8.57 -0.10 6.46
N GLU A 29 7.35 -0.01 6.98
CA GLU A 29 6.69 -1.11 7.68
C GLU A 29 6.26 -2.17 6.65
N LYS A 30 6.66 -3.41 6.90
CA LYS A 30 6.25 -4.57 6.12
C LYS A 30 4.89 -5.05 6.60
N VAL A 31 3.95 -5.18 5.69
CA VAL A 31 2.58 -5.62 5.93
C VAL A 31 2.20 -6.74 4.97
N PHE A 32 1.12 -7.44 5.30
CA PHE A 32 0.45 -8.36 4.39
C PHE A 32 -1.05 -8.26 4.60
N TYR A 33 -1.81 -8.76 3.64
CA TYR A 33 -3.27 -8.79 3.71
C TYR A 33 -3.74 -10.23 3.81
N LEU A 34 -4.66 -10.46 4.73
CA LEU A 34 -5.38 -11.70 4.85
C LEU A 34 -6.87 -11.38 4.87
N ASN A 35 -7.60 -11.90 3.88
CA ASN A 35 -8.96 -11.48 3.56
C ASN A 35 -9.03 -9.95 3.35
N THR A 36 -9.81 -9.25 4.17
CA THR A 36 -10.02 -7.79 4.12
C THR A 36 -9.17 -6.99 5.10
N HIS A 37 -8.28 -7.66 5.85
CA HIS A 37 -7.53 -7.03 6.92
C HIS A 37 -6.05 -6.92 6.58
N MET A 38 -5.49 -5.73 6.78
CA MET A 38 -4.05 -5.51 6.76
C MET A 38 -3.45 -5.89 8.12
N TYR A 39 -2.39 -6.69 8.09
CA TYR A 39 -1.65 -7.14 9.25
C TYR A 39 -0.24 -6.57 9.28
N LYS A 40 0.19 -6.19 10.47
CA LYS A 40 1.56 -5.73 10.74
C LYS A 40 2.16 -6.49 11.91
N LYS A 41 3.49 -6.60 11.91
CA LYS A 41 4.23 -7.29 12.98
C LYS A 41 4.07 -6.52 14.30
N GLY A 42 3.52 -7.19 15.30
CA GLY A 42 3.34 -6.65 16.65
C GLY A 42 4.51 -6.99 17.56
N SER A 43 4.81 -8.28 17.69
CA SER A 43 5.90 -8.79 18.52
C SER A 43 6.55 -10.02 17.90
N GLU A 44 7.77 -10.30 18.37
CA GLU A 44 8.53 -11.50 18.06
C GLU A 44 9.20 -11.97 19.35
N GLN A 45 8.94 -13.21 19.73
CA GLN A 45 9.57 -13.83 20.88
C GLN A 45 9.94 -15.27 20.53
N ASP A 46 11.24 -15.56 20.57
CA ASP A 46 11.82 -16.86 20.21
C ASP A 46 11.32 -17.34 18.84
N ASN A 47 10.40 -18.30 18.83
CA ASN A 47 9.82 -18.92 17.65
C ASN A 47 8.36 -18.51 17.43
N LEU A 48 7.88 -17.43 18.05
CA LEU A 48 6.52 -16.92 17.92
C LEU A 48 6.54 -15.51 17.34
N LEU A 49 5.88 -15.34 16.21
CA LEU A 49 5.60 -14.06 15.57
C LEU A 49 4.12 -13.74 15.79
N ILE A 50 3.82 -12.55 16.31
CA ILE A 50 2.43 -12.10 16.46
C ILE A 50 2.20 -10.92 15.53
N TYR A 51 1.19 -11.07 14.68
CA TYR A 51 0.71 -10.02 13.80
C TYR A 51 -0.63 -9.50 14.30
N HIS A 52 -0.79 -8.17 14.24
CA HIS A 52 -2.01 -7.50 14.63
C HIS A 52 -2.58 -6.74 13.46
N THR A 53 -3.91 -6.64 13.46
CA THR A 53 -4.67 -5.72 12.63
C THR A 53 -5.43 -4.75 13.54
N PHE A 54 -6.01 -3.70 12.98
CA PHE A 54 -6.74 -2.70 13.75
C PHE A 54 -8.12 -3.18 14.20
N SER A 55 -8.80 -3.98 13.38
CA SER A 55 -10.23 -4.30 13.54
C SER A 55 -10.56 -5.80 13.55
N GLY A 56 -9.56 -6.66 13.73
CA GLY A 56 -9.69 -8.11 13.60
C GLY A 56 -8.80 -8.89 14.59
N PRO A 57 -8.85 -10.23 14.54
CA PRO A 57 -8.08 -11.09 15.43
C PRO A 57 -6.58 -10.93 15.17
N SER A 58 -5.74 -11.29 16.14
CA SER A 58 -4.31 -11.45 15.89
C SER A 58 -4.03 -12.75 15.13
N ILE A 59 -2.95 -12.76 14.36
CA ILE A 59 -2.40 -13.97 13.75
C ILE A 59 -1.13 -14.33 14.51
N GLU A 60 -1.06 -15.57 14.97
CA GLU A 60 0.12 -16.13 15.60
C GLU A 60 0.82 -17.05 14.61
N VAL A 61 2.13 -16.90 14.44
CA VAL A 61 2.93 -17.77 13.59
C VAL A 61 4.04 -18.37 14.42
N HIS A 62 3.97 -19.69 14.61
CA HIS A 62 5.01 -20.47 15.24
C HIS A 62 6.02 -20.95 14.18
N VAL A 63 7.28 -20.67 14.43
CA VAL A 63 8.43 -21.04 13.61
C VAL A 63 8.95 -22.40 14.09
N LEU A 64 8.81 -23.42 13.25
CA LEU A 64 9.26 -24.79 13.50
C LEU A 64 10.34 -25.14 12.48
N ASP A 65 11.55 -24.61 12.66
CA ASP A 65 12.66 -24.67 11.70
C ASP A 65 12.30 -24.04 10.34
N GLN A 66 12.11 -24.87 9.31
CA GLN A 66 11.65 -24.44 7.98
C GLN A 66 10.12 -24.41 7.89
N ASP A 67 9.43 -25.17 8.72
CA ASP A 67 7.98 -25.24 8.74
C ASP A 67 7.38 -24.11 9.57
N ARG A 68 6.11 -23.81 9.32
CA ARG A 68 5.35 -22.79 10.02
C ARG A 68 4.01 -23.35 10.47
N LYS A 69 3.56 -22.90 11.62
CA LYS A 69 2.20 -23.13 12.10
C LYS A 69 1.53 -21.78 12.31
N VAL A 70 0.42 -21.54 11.61
CA VAL A 70 -0.33 -20.29 11.67
C VAL A 70 -1.59 -20.54 12.48
N ILE A 71 -1.86 -19.70 13.48
CA ILE A 71 -3.05 -19.78 14.32
C ILE A 71 -3.87 -18.51 14.14
N ILE A 72 -5.14 -18.67 13.77
CA ILE A 72 -6.10 -17.59 13.54
C ILE A 72 -7.42 -18.02 14.15
N ASN A 73 -8.02 -17.21 15.03
CA ASN A 73 -9.28 -17.55 15.70
C ASN A 73 -9.30 -18.96 16.35
N ASN A 74 -8.19 -19.38 16.97
CA ASN A 74 -8.00 -20.72 17.57
C ASN A 74 -7.99 -21.89 16.56
N GLU A 75 -7.96 -21.63 15.26
CA GLU A 75 -7.76 -22.65 14.23
C GLU A 75 -6.30 -22.73 13.84
N GLU A 76 -5.81 -23.96 13.64
CA GLU A 76 -4.41 -24.25 13.35
C GLU A 76 -4.21 -24.65 11.89
N TYR A 77 -3.35 -23.91 11.20
CA TYR A 77 -2.95 -24.16 9.82
C TYR A 77 -1.47 -24.55 9.81
N SER A 78 -1.17 -25.73 9.26
CA SER A 78 0.21 -26.22 9.18
C SER A 78 0.77 -25.97 7.78
N ILE A 79 1.96 -25.39 7.70
CA ILE A 79 2.62 -25.04 6.45
C ILE A 79 4.00 -25.67 6.45
N GLN A 80 4.13 -26.74 5.67
CA GLN A 80 5.39 -27.46 5.52
C GLN A 80 6.16 -26.89 4.34
N HIS A 81 7.45 -26.63 4.56
CA HIS A 81 8.33 -26.13 3.53
C HIS A 81 9.04 -27.28 2.83
N THR A 82 8.99 -27.30 1.51
CA THR A 82 9.73 -28.24 0.67
C THR A 82 10.51 -27.43 -0.35
N ALA A 83 11.77 -27.18 -0.03
CA ALA A 83 12.71 -26.57 -0.98
C ALA A 83 13.12 -27.62 -2.02
N ASP A 84 12.71 -27.42 -3.28
CA ASP A 84 13.35 -28.09 -4.41
C ASP A 84 14.36 -27.13 -5.06
N SER A 85 15.38 -27.68 -5.70
CA SER A 85 16.61 -27.00 -6.16
C SER A 85 16.42 -25.68 -6.93
N ASN A 86 15.25 -25.43 -7.53
CA ASN A 86 14.93 -24.21 -8.28
C ASN A 86 13.59 -23.55 -7.90
N SER A 87 12.83 -24.06 -6.92
CA SER A 87 11.49 -23.53 -6.59
C SER A 87 11.11 -23.79 -5.14
N GLN A 88 10.62 -22.75 -4.45
CA GLN A 88 10.07 -22.89 -3.11
C GLN A 88 8.65 -23.47 -3.21
N THR A 89 8.43 -24.63 -2.61
CA THR A 89 7.11 -25.25 -2.53
C THR A 89 6.69 -25.32 -1.08
N TYR A 90 5.41 -25.06 -0.83
CA TYR A 90 4.80 -25.15 0.48
C TYR A 90 3.60 -26.08 0.43
N GLN A 91 3.42 -26.90 1.46
CA GLN A 91 2.22 -27.70 1.63
C GLN A 91 1.42 -27.12 2.79
N VAL A 92 0.24 -26.59 2.47
CA VAL A 92 -0.69 -26.00 3.44
C VAL A 92 -1.72 -27.04 3.82
N THR A 93 -1.83 -27.34 5.11
CA THR A 93 -2.83 -28.26 5.68
C THR A 93 -3.80 -27.47 6.54
N TYR A 94 -5.09 -27.58 6.22
CA TYR A 94 -6.18 -26.91 6.92
C TYR A 94 -6.65 -27.72 8.13
N PRO A 95 -7.33 -27.09 9.12
CA PRO A 95 -7.98 -27.80 10.23
C PRO A 95 -8.98 -28.87 9.77
N SER A 96 -9.62 -28.64 8.62
CA SER A 96 -10.53 -29.56 7.94
C SER A 96 -9.84 -30.85 7.44
N GLY A 97 -8.51 -30.83 7.36
CA GLY A 97 -7.68 -31.90 6.81
C GLY A 97 -7.34 -31.74 5.33
N HIS A 98 -7.98 -30.81 4.61
CA HIS A 98 -7.66 -30.53 3.20
C HIS A 98 -6.22 -30.03 3.04
N ARG A 99 -5.57 -30.47 1.97
CA ARG A 99 -4.19 -30.11 1.66
C ARG A 99 -4.09 -29.38 0.34
N TYR A 100 -3.30 -28.32 0.33
CA TYR A 100 -3.02 -27.54 -0.86
C TYR A 100 -1.52 -27.40 -1.04
N LYS A 101 -1.09 -27.41 -2.29
CA LYS A 101 0.29 -27.13 -2.66
C LYS A 101 0.38 -25.68 -3.10
N VAL A 102 1.32 -24.92 -2.55
CA VAL A 102 1.59 -23.55 -2.96
C VAL A 102 3.00 -23.50 -3.53
N GLU A 103 3.14 -23.07 -4.78
CA GLU A 103 4.43 -22.93 -5.45
C GLU A 103 4.77 -21.46 -5.63
N ASP A 104 6.01 -21.10 -5.30
CA ASP A 104 6.58 -19.80 -5.62
C ASP A 104 7.12 -19.80 -7.05
N GLN A 105 6.54 -18.93 -7.88
CA GLN A 105 7.03 -18.62 -9.21
C GLN A 105 7.46 -17.15 -9.28
N SER A 106 8.73 -16.90 -8.97
CA SER A 106 9.33 -15.55 -9.01
C SER A 106 8.63 -14.52 -8.12
N GLY A 107 8.21 -14.91 -6.93
CA GLY A 107 7.49 -14.07 -5.95
C GLY A 107 5.96 -14.17 -6.06
N TYR A 108 5.43 -14.90 -7.06
CA TYR A 108 4.00 -15.16 -7.20
C TYR A 108 3.64 -16.53 -6.63
N LEU A 109 2.78 -16.55 -5.61
CA LEU A 109 2.33 -17.77 -4.95
C LEU A 109 1.11 -18.35 -5.65
N LEU A 110 1.30 -19.44 -6.39
CA LEU A 110 0.21 -20.18 -7.05
C LEU A 110 -0.24 -21.33 -6.16
N SER A 111 -1.56 -21.42 -5.92
CA SER A 111 -2.16 -22.50 -5.12
C SER A 111 -2.68 -23.60 -6.02
N PHE A 112 -2.48 -24.85 -5.64
CA PHE A 112 -2.95 -26.05 -6.33
C PHE A 112 -3.68 -26.96 -5.34
N ASP A 113 -4.74 -27.59 -5.80
CA ASP A 113 -5.51 -28.55 -5.01
C ASP A 113 -4.81 -29.92 -4.93
N GLU A 114 -5.45 -30.89 -4.26
CA GLU A 114 -4.93 -32.26 -4.10
C GLU A 114 -4.79 -33.03 -5.41
N LYS A 115 -5.48 -32.60 -6.48
CA LYS A 115 -5.40 -33.19 -7.82
C LYS A 115 -4.30 -32.56 -8.66
N GLY A 116 -3.64 -31.50 -8.16
CA GLY A 116 -2.65 -30.71 -8.88
C GLY A 116 -3.28 -29.71 -9.85
N GLU A 117 -4.57 -29.44 -9.74
CA GLU A 117 -5.24 -28.39 -10.52
C GLU A 117 -5.04 -27.03 -9.84
N LEU A 118 -4.93 -25.98 -10.64
CA LEU A 118 -4.76 -24.63 -10.11
C LEU A 118 -6.01 -24.24 -9.30
N PHE A 119 -5.81 -23.99 -8.01
CA PHE A 119 -6.84 -23.47 -7.12
C PHE A 119 -7.02 -21.98 -7.40
N ILE A 120 -8.08 -21.67 -8.13
CA ILE A 120 -8.56 -20.31 -8.32
C ILE A 120 -9.68 -20.11 -7.30
N PRO A 121 -9.49 -19.26 -6.27
CA PRO A 121 -10.61 -18.94 -5.38
C PRO A 121 -11.76 -18.42 -6.26
N GLY A 122 -12.95 -18.96 -6.04
CA GLY A 122 -14.13 -18.59 -6.83
C GLY A 122 -14.50 -17.11 -6.67
N VAL A 123 -15.71 -16.73 -7.09
CA VAL A 123 -16.21 -15.38 -6.80
C VAL A 123 -16.29 -15.20 -5.29
N ILE A 124 -15.32 -14.46 -4.74
CA ILE A 124 -15.27 -14.13 -3.32
C ILE A 124 -16.34 -13.06 -3.08
N VAL A 125 -17.44 -13.47 -2.46
CA VAL A 125 -18.53 -12.55 -2.10
C VAL A 125 -18.37 -12.14 -0.65
N TYR A 126 -18.42 -10.83 -0.41
CA TYR A 126 -18.40 -10.26 0.93
C TYR A 126 -19.78 -9.70 1.29
N SER A 127 -20.19 -9.89 2.55
CA SER A 127 -21.33 -9.20 3.16
C SER A 127 -20.81 -8.37 4.33
N GLY A 128 -20.53 -7.09 4.07
CA GLY A 128 -19.72 -6.27 4.97
C GLY A 128 -18.28 -6.78 5.02
N ASN A 129 -17.68 -6.89 6.21
CA ASN A 129 -16.30 -7.36 6.39
C ASN A 129 -16.16 -8.90 6.44
N TRP A 130 -17.26 -9.64 6.27
CA TRP A 130 -17.27 -11.10 6.34
C TRP A 130 -17.42 -11.72 4.96
N ARG A 131 -16.55 -12.69 4.65
CA ARG A 131 -16.63 -13.49 3.44
C ARG A 131 -17.78 -14.49 3.56
N ILE A 132 -18.63 -14.57 2.55
CA ILE A 132 -19.64 -15.62 2.43
C ILE A 132 -18.95 -16.84 1.83
N LEU A 133 -18.79 -17.89 2.64
CA LEU A 133 -18.19 -19.15 2.20
C LEU A 133 -19.22 -19.99 1.45
N GLN A 134 -18.83 -20.52 0.30
CA GLN A 134 -19.60 -21.55 -0.38
C GLN A 134 -19.42 -22.90 0.33
N PRO A 135 -20.38 -23.84 0.22
CA PRO A 135 -20.24 -25.16 0.83
C PRO A 135 -18.97 -25.87 0.34
N GLY A 136 -18.05 -26.19 1.27
CA GLY A 136 -16.77 -26.84 0.97
C GLY A 136 -15.64 -25.88 0.58
N GLU A 137 -15.86 -24.57 0.66
CA GLU A 137 -14.82 -23.56 0.44
C GLU A 137 -14.07 -23.27 1.75
N GLU A 138 -12.74 -23.23 1.67
CA GLU A 138 -11.90 -22.88 2.81
C GLU A 138 -11.92 -21.37 3.10
N GLU A 139 -11.86 -21.01 4.38
CA GLU A 139 -11.99 -19.61 4.83
C GLU A 139 -10.90 -18.71 4.23
N TYR A 140 -9.66 -19.19 4.28
CA TYR A 140 -8.47 -18.49 3.81
C TYR A 140 -7.96 -19.13 2.52
N VAL A 141 -7.41 -18.33 1.62
CA VAL A 141 -6.75 -18.82 0.41
C VAL A 141 -5.37 -19.40 0.78
N PRO A 142 -4.95 -20.56 0.23
CA PRO A 142 -3.69 -21.19 0.67
C PRO A 142 -2.46 -20.28 0.51
N SER A 143 -2.37 -19.54 -0.60
CA SER A 143 -1.28 -18.57 -0.82
C SER A 143 -1.26 -17.46 0.23
N SER A 144 -2.42 -17.00 0.70
CA SER A 144 -2.49 -15.95 1.72
C SER A 144 -2.01 -16.43 3.10
N LEU A 145 -2.20 -17.72 3.42
CA LEU A 145 -1.63 -18.33 4.62
C LEU A 145 -0.10 -18.43 4.53
N VAL A 146 0.44 -18.79 3.35
CA VAL A 146 1.90 -18.77 3.12
C VAL A 146 2.45 -17.35 3.24
N THR A 147 1.76 -16.34 2.69
CA THR A 147 2.15 -14.94 2.87
C THR A 147 2.19 -14.55 4.34
N ALA A 148 1.18 -14.93 5.14
CA ALA A 148 1.15 -14.64 6.58
C ALA A 148 2.28 -15.33 7.35
N ALA A 149 2.68 -16.52 6.91
CA ALA A 149 3.67 -17.35 7.59
C ALA A 149 5.13 -16.94 7.34
N TYR A 150 5.43 -16.39 6.16
CA TYR A 150 6.79 -16.04 5.75
C TYR A 150 6.92 -14.55 5.45
N ALA A 151 7.72 -13.86 6.27
CA ALA A 151 7.96 -12.42 6.18
C ALA A 151 8.63 -11.95 4.87
N ASP A 152 9.13 -12.89 4.06
CA ASP A 152 9.71 -12.61 2.74
C ASP A 152 8.65 -12.19 1.73
N TYR A 153 7.41 -12.67 1.87
CA TYR A 153 6.28 -12.30 1.02
C TYR A 153 5.54 -11.03 1.49
N HIS A 154 5.97 -10.44 2.61
CA HIS A 154 5.40 -9.17 3.08
C HIS A 154 5.92 -8.01 2.25
N TYR A 155 5.02 -7.10 1.88
CA TYR A 155 5.36 -5.93 1.08
C TYR A 155 5.36 -4.65 1.93
N LYS A 156 5.96 -3.60 1.38
CA LYS A 156 5.97 -2.29 2.03
C LYS A 156 4.59 -1.66 1.93
N ARG A 157 4.07 -1.16 3.05
CA ARG A 157 2.78 -0.49 3.09
C ARG A 157 2.74 0.73 2.17
N GLY A 158 1.69 0.86 1.36
CA GLY A 158 1.44 2.06 0.56
C GLY A 158 2.46 2.30 -0.55
N ASN A 159 2.36 3.47 -1.19
CA ASN A 159 3.24 3.88 -2.27
C ASN A 159 3.94 5.22 -1.99
N VAL A 160 5.23 5.15 -1.63
CA VAL A 160 6.07 6.33 -1.36
C VAL A 160 6.14 7.28 -2.55
N GLU A 161 6.21 6.74 -3.77
CA GLU A 161 6.38 7.54 -4.98
C GLU A 161 5.14 8.40 -5.22
N LEU A 162 3.94 7.82 -5.07
CA LEU A 162 2.68 8.55 -5.13
C LEU A 162 2.55 9.58 -4.00
N PHE A 163 3.01 9.24 -2.79
CA PHE A 163 3.04 10.16 -1.67
C PHE A 163 3.92 11.38 -2.00
N ILE A 164 5.15 11.18 -2.47
CA ILE A 164 6.05 12.29 -2.86
C ILE A 164 5.44 13.12 -4.00
N LEU A 165 4.90 12.46 -5.02
CA LEU A 165 4.24 13.13 -6.15
C LEU A 165 3.07 14.01 -5.68
N SER A 166 2.30 13.56 -4.69
CA SER A 166 1.20 14.34 -4.12
C SER A 166 1.67 15.67 -3.54
N PHE A 167 2.80 15.70 -2.82
CA PHE A 167 3.36 16.95 -2.28
C PHE A 167 3.89 17.86 -3.38
N VAL A 168 4.53 17.31 -4.41
CA VAL A 168 4.99 18.08 -5.56
C VAL A 168 3.81 18.75 -6.26
N LEU A 169 2.72 18.01 -6.49
CA LEU A 169 1.50 18.53 -7.11
C LEU A 169 0.81 19.56 -6.20
N LEU A 170 0.81 19.36 -4.89
CA LEU A 170 0.23 20.32 -3.94
C LEU A 170 1.00 21.65 -3.96
N ILE A 171 2.34 21.60 -3.95
CA ILE A 171 3.20 22.79 -4.07
C ILE A 171 2.99 23.46 -5.41
N TYR A 172 2.97 22.69 -6.50
CA TYR A 172 2.72 23.20 -7.85
C TYR A 172 1.35 23.89 -7.95
N GLY A 173 0.29 23.26 -7.44
CA GLY A 173 -1.07 23.80 -7.42
C GLY A 173 -1.18 25.06 -6.57
N TRP A 174 -0.55 25.08 -5.40
CA TRP A 174 -0.45 26.27 -4.54
C TRP A 174 0.26 27.42 -5.25
N CYS A 175 1.37 27.13 -5.94
CA CYS A 175 2.11 28.12 -6.71
C CYS A 175 1.28 28.69 -7.87
N GLY A 176 0.59 27.81 -8.61
CA GLY A 176 -0.33 28.17 -9.69
C GLY A 176 -1.53 28.97 -9.20
N PHE A 177 -1.98 28.78 -7.96
CA PHE A 177 -3.08 29.54 -7.36
C PHE A 177 -2.65 30.92 -6.86
N ARG A 178 -1.49 31.03 -6.18
CA ARG A 178 -1.14 32.20 -5.37
C ARG A 178 -0.15 33.18 -6.00
N TYR A 179 0.79 32.71 -6.83
CA TYR A 179 1.92 33.53 -7.27
C TYR A 179 1.85 33.86 -8.76
N GLU A 180 1.56 35.13 -9.08
CA GLU A 180 1.51 35.63 -10.47
C GLU A 180 2.83 35.44 -11.22
N LYS A 181 3.97 35.58 -10.54
CA LYS A 181 5.29 35.28 -11.14
C LYS A 181 5.39 33.84 -11.66
N PHE A 182 4.81 32.89 -10.93
CA PHE A 182 4.78 31.49 -11.34
C PHE A 182 3.81 31.27 -12.49
N GLN A 183 2.64 31.93 -12.48
CA GLN A 183 1.68 31.90 -13.58
C GLN A 183 2.31 32.47 -14.87
N ASN A 184 3.05 33.57 -14.79
CA ASN A 184 3.77 34.15 -15.93
C ASN A 184 4.87 33.23 -16.45
N PHE A 185 5.61 32.60 -15.55
CA PHE A 185 6.61 31.59 -15.93
C PHE A 185 5.98 30.40 -16.67
N MET A 186 4.85 29.87 -16.18
CA MET A 186 4.10 28.82 -16.85
C MET A 186 3.56 29.27 -18.20
N PHE A 187 3.13 30.52 -18.33
CA PHE A 187 2.68 31.09 -19.59
C PHE A 187 3.81 31.13 -20.62
N LEU A 188 5.01 31.53 -20.21
CA LEU A 188 6.20 31.53 -21.08
C LEU A 188 6.56 30.11 -21.53
N ILE A 189 6.49 29.13 -20.64
CA ILE A 189 6.74 27.71 -20.94
C ILE A 189 5.67 27.11 -21.86
N SER A 190 4.46 27.67 -21.92
CA SER A 190 3.37 27.15 -22.76
C SER A 190 3.63 27.22 -24.28
N LEU A 191 4.83 27.65 -24.70
CA LEU A 191 5.30 27.77 -26.09
C LEU A 191 4.41 28.67 -26.96
N ARG A 192 3.49 29.42 -26.36
CA ARG A 192 2.62 30.38 -27.05
C ARG A 192 3.43 31.48 -27.75
N SER A 193 4.61 31.79 -27.21
CA SER A 193 5.60 32.69 -27.79
C SER A 193 6.19 32.22 -29.12
N VAL A 194 6.01 30.96 -29.52
CA VAL A 194 6.45 30.47 -30.83
C VAL A 194 5.48 30.89 -31.93
N TRP A 195 4.22 31.19 -31.59
CA TRP A 195 3.14 31.39 -32.56
C TRP A 195 2.58 32.82 -32.61
N VAL A 196 2.91 33.65 -31.61
CA VAL A 196 2.35 34.99 -31.45
C VAL A 196 3.48 35.96 -31.07
N ASN A 197 3.53 37.11 -31.74
CA ASN A 197 4.46 38.20 -31.40
C ASN A 197 3.98 38.89 -30.12
N ASP A 198 4.88 39.09 -29.16
CA ASP A 198 4.63 39.71 -27.84
C ASP A 198 3.41 39.14 -27.09
N PRO A 199 3.43 37.84 -26.74
CA PRO A 199 2.32 37.24 -26.00
C PRO A 199 2.30 37.75 -24.56
N GLU A 200 1.17 38.33 -24.14
CA GLU A 200 0.91 38.68 -22.75
C GLU A 200 -0.18 37.78 -22.14
N PRO A 201 -0.07 37.41 -20.85
CA PRO A 201 -1.11 36.64 -20.18
C PRO A 201 -2.38 37.48 -20.02
N SER A 202 -3.53 36.96 -20.46
CA SER A 202 -4.81 37.61 -20.27
C SER A 202 -5.36 37.40 -18.85
N ASP A 203 -6.30 38.25 -18.43
CA ASP A 203 -7.02 38.07 -17.15
C ASP A 203 -7.69 36.69 -17.05
N PHE A 204 -8.22 36.20 -18.18
CA PHE A 204 -8.78 34.85 -18.25
C PHE A 204 -7.72 33.76 -18.01
N TYR A 205 -6.49 33.94 -18.50
CA TYR A 205 -5.40 33.01 -18.23
C TYR A 205 -5.08 32.93 -16.72
N TYR A 206 -4.98 34.09 -16.05
CA TYR A 206 -4.75 34.14 -14.61
C TYR A 206 -5.89 33.49 -13.81
N PHE A 207 -7.14 33.72 -14.24
CA PHE A 207 -8.31 33.06 -13.66
C PHE A 207 -8.23 31.53 -13.83
N MET A 208 -7.93 31.04 -15.03
CA MET A 208 -7.79 29.61 -15.31
C MET A 208 -6.62 28.97 -14.56
N CYS A 209 -5.51 29.68 -14.36
CA CYS A 209 -4.41 29.20 -13.51
C CYS A 209 -4.85 28.99 -12.06
N LYS A 210 -5.67 29.90 -11.52
CA LYS A 210 -6.22 29.77 -10.16
C LYS A 210 -7.15 28.56 -10.05
N VAL A 211 -8.07 28.39 -11.01
CA VAL A 211 -8.97 27.23 -11.06
C VAL A 211 -8.17 25.92 -11.19
N GLY A 212 -7.23 25.85 -12.12
CA GLY A 212 -6.36 24.69 -12.34
C GLY A 212 -5.49 24.37 -11.12
N GLY A 213 -4.97 25.40 -10.45
CA GLY A 213 -4.23 25.25 -9.20
C GLY A 213 -5.08 24.63 -8.09
N VAL A 214 -6.31 25.09 -7.90
CA VAL A 214 -7.26 24.49 -6.94
C VAL A 214 -7.57 23.04 -7.28
N LEU A 215 -7.88 22.72 -8.53
CA LEU A 215 -8.15 21.35 -8.96
C LEU A 215 -6.93 20.43 -8.76
N THR A 216 -5.73 20.95 -9.01
CA THR A 216 -4.49 20.19 -8.79
C THR A 216 -4.23 19.94 -7.31
N MET A 217 -4.52 20.92 -6.43
CA MET A 217 -4.44 20.71 -4.98
C MET A 217 -5.45 19.66 -4.49
N ILE A 218 -6.68 19.65 -5.03
CA ILE A 218 -7.67 18.60 -4.72
C ILE A 218 -7.17 17.23 -5.19
N GLY A 219 -6.69 17.13 -6.43
CA GLY A 219 -6.13 15.88 -6.96
C GLY A 219 -4.92 15.39 -6.17
N ALA A 220 -4.04 16.30 -5.75
CA ALA A 220 -2.91 15.99 -4.87
C ALA A 220 -3.38 15.41 -3.53
N PHE A 221 -4.42 15.99 -2.93
CA PHE A 221 -4.97 15.47 -1.66
C PHE A 221 -5.57 14.06 -1.82
N ILE A 222 -6.31 13.82 -2.90
CA ILE A 222 -6.83 12.47 -3.23
C ILE A 222 -5.66 11.48 -3.41
N LEU A 223 -4.64 11.87 -4.18
CA LEU A 223 -3.46 11.05 -4.42
C LEU A 223 -2.71 10.73 -3.11
N ALA A 224 -2.61 11.70 -2.19
CA ALA A 224 -2.01 11.49 -0.89
C ALA A 224 -2.79 10.44 -0.07
N ILE A 225 -4.12 10.53 -0.04
CA ILE A 225 -4.96 9.51 0.63
C ILE A 225 -4.78 8.15 -0.02
N SER A 226 -4.84 8.06 -1.35
CA SER A 226 -4.66 6.80 -2.08
C SER A 226 -3.27 6.20 -1.85
N SER A 227 -2.23 7.02 -1.75
CA SER A 227 -0.86 6.55 -1.50
C SER A 227 -0.69 5.86 -0.16
N LEU A 228 -1.52 6.19 0.82
CA LEU A 228 -1.46 5.63 2.17
C LEU A 228 -2.16 4.27 2.28
N GLU A 229 -2.96 3.86 1.28
CA GLU A 229 -3.73 2.61 1.33
C GLU A 229 -4.48 2.45 2.67
N LEU A 230 -5.14 3.52 3.11
CA LEU A 230 -5.88 3.52 4.38
C LEU A 230 -7.10 2.60 4.28
N ASP A 231 -7.18 1.62 5.20
CA ASP A 231 -8.32 0.70 5.40
C ASP A 231 -9.66 1.41 5.69
N ILE A 232 -9.71 2.74 5.71
CA ILE A 232 -10.92 3.54 6.00
C ILE A 232 -11.90 3.52 4.81
N PHE A 233 -11.44 3.12 3.62
CA PHE A 233 -12.23 3.15 2.37
C PHE A 233 -12.51 1.76 1.76
N GLN A 234 -12.20 0.67 2.46
CA GLN A 234 -12.58 -0.70 2.09
C GLN A 234 -13.74 -1.17 2.98
#